data_AF-A0A378WQ88-F1
#
_entry.id   AF-A0A378WQ88-F1
#
_cell.length_a   1.000
_cell.length_b   1.000
_cell.length_c   1.000
_cell.angle_alpha   90.00
_cell.angle_beta   90.00
_cell.angle_gamma   90.00
#
_symmetry.space_group_name_H-M   'P 1'
#
loop_
_entity.id
_entity.type
_entity.pdbx_description
1 polymer ?
#
loop_
_entity_poly.entity_id
_entity_poly.type
_entity_poly.pdbx_seq_one_letter_code
_entity_poly.pdbx_strand_id
1 'polypeptide(L)'
;MTRFDLPGGPFVRVDSGFKAGSVVTPYYDSMLAKIIVWGEDRPKALARMTRALRELDIEGVTTTAGFIGEVLATEEFRTGDYHTTWLERWMIDRAEGGDA
;
A
#
# COMPACT_ATOMS: atom_id res chain seq x y z
N MET A 1 12.92 -9.06 -9.58
CA MET A 1 12.63 -7.65 -9.24
C MET A 1 13.76 -6.79 -9.79
N THR A 2 13.47 -5.95 -10.78
CA THR A 2 14.47 -5.15 -11.51
C THR A 2 14.74 -3.80 -10.86
N ARG A 3 13.75 -3.25 -10.15
CA ARG A 3 13.85 -2.01 -9.37
C ARG A 3 13.20 -2.18 -7.99
N PHE A 4 13.76 -1.52 -6.98
CA PHE A 4 13.24 -1.55 -5.61
C PHE A 4 13.64 -0.27 -4.86
N ASP A 5 13.06 0.86 -5.29
CA ASP A 5 13.32 2.17 -4.72
C ASP A 5 12.26 2.43 -3.63
N LEU A 6 12.72 2.55 -2.39
CA LEU A 6 11.87 2.69 -1.21
C LEU A 6 11.63 4.17 -0.88
N PRO A 7 10.42 4.55 -0.41
CA PRO A 7 10.13 5.91 -0.01
C PRO A 7 10.87 6.29 1.26
N GLY A 8 10.99 7.60 1.49
CA GLY A 8 11.71 8.11 2.65
C GLY A 8 11.17 9.45 3.18
N GLY A 9 12.07 10.17 3.85
CA GLY A 9 11.78 11.46 4.46
C GLY A 9 11.25 11.36 5.91
N PRO A 10 11.00 12.51 6.55
CA PRO A 10 10.58 12.56 7.94
C PRO A 10 9.32 11.75 8.21
N PHE A 11 9.33 10.99 9.30
CA PHE A 11 8.19 10.19 9.78
C PHE A 11 7.76 9.06 8.84
N VAL A 12 8.63 8.64 7.92
CA VAL A 12 8.45 7.44 7.09
C VAL A 12 9.56 6.45 7.44
N ARG A 13 9.16 5.22 7.77
CA ARG A 13 10.06 4.10 8.03
C ARG A 13 9.68 2.97 7.09
N VAL A 14 10.68 2.31 6.51
CA VAL A 14 10.50 1.11 5.71
C VAL A 14 11.30 -0.03 6.32
N ASP A 15 10.61 -1.12 6.62
CA ASP A 15 11.25 -2.40 6.98
C ASP A 15 11.18 -3.33 5.76
N SER A 16 12.32 -3.75 5.23
CA SER A 16 12.40 -4.72 4.13
C SER A 16 13.64 -5.60 4.25
N GLY A 17 13.54 -6.84 3.76
CA GLY A 17 14.66 -7.77 3.57
C GLY A 17 15.11 -7.90 2.12
N PHE A 18 14.53 -7.10 1.21
CA PHE A 18 14.78 -7.19 -0.24
C PHE A 18 15.59 -5.99 -0.75
N LYS A 19 16.15 -6.15 -1.94
CA LYS A 19 16.82 -5.09 -2.70
C LYS A 19 16.65 -5.35 -4.20
N ALA A 20 16.97 -4.38 -5.04
CA ALA A 20 16.98 -4.58 -6.49
C ALA A 20 17.84 -5.81 -6.87
N GLY A 21 17.34 -6.62 -7.80
CA GLY A 21 17.95 -7.90 -8.19
C GLY A 21 17.57 -9.10 -7.32
N SER A 22 16.90 -8.91 -6.17
CA SER A 22 16.37 -10.03 -5.39
C SER A 22 15.33 -10.84 -6.18
N VAL A 23 15.32 -12.15 -5.96
CA VAL A 23 14.33 -13.09 -6.50
C VAL A 23 13.27 -13.33 -5.43
N VAL A 24 12.01 -13.05 -5.78
CA VAL A 24 10.85 -13.38 -4.94
C VAL A 24 10.46 -14.82 -5.26
N THR A 25 10.52 -15.71 -4.27
CA THR A 25 10.20 -17.12 -4.45
C THR A 25 8.74 -17.39 -4.06
N PRO A 26 8.10 -18.43 -4.63
CA PRO A 26 6.73 -18.79 -4.26
C PRO A 26 6.64 -19.58 -2.95
N TYR A 27 7.76 -19.87 -2.29
CA TYR A 27 7.82 -20.75 -1.12
C TYR A 27 7.58 -20.03 0.21
N TYR A 28 7.65 -18.69 0.22
CA TYR A 28 7.50 -17.87 1.40
C TYR A 28 6.35 -16.88 1.24
N ASP A 29 6.01 -16.19 2.33
CA ASP A 29 5.05 -15.10 2.32
C ASP A 29 5.44 -14.03 1.29
N SER A 30 4.44 -13.44 0.64
CA SER A 30 4.62 -12.49 -0.46
C SER A 30 5.00 -11.07 0.00
N MET A 31 5.13 -10.83 1.31
CA MET A 31 5.49 -9.52 1.86
C MET A 31 6.90 -9.08 1.47
N LEU A 32 6.97 -8.03 0.64
CA LEU A 32 8.23 -7.42 0.21
C LEU A 32 8.76 -6.37 1.19
N ALA A 33 7.88 -5.52 1.74
CA ALA A 33 8.23 -4.43 2.62
C ALA A 33 7.03 -4.00 3.48
N LYS A 34 7.31 -3.41 4.64
CA LYS A 34 6.33 -2.70 5.46
C LYS A 34 6.65 -1.21 5.41
N ILE A 35 5.74 -0.41 4.88
CA ILE A 35 5.82 1.05 4.91
C ILE A 35 5.03 1.55 6.11
N ILE A 36 5.69 2.28 6.99
CA ILE A 36 5.14 2.72 8.27
C ILE A 36 5.30 4.24 8.31
N VAL A 37 4.19 4.95 8.52
CA VAL A 37 4.19 6.40 8.63
C VAL A 37 3.64 6.83 9.97
N TRP A 38 4.12 7.97 10.46
CA TRP A 38 3.57 8.61 11.65
C TRP A 38 2.97 9.96 11.30
N GLY A 39 1.92 10.36 12.01
CA GLY A 39 1.27 11.67 11.96
C GLY A 39 0.64 11.99 13.32
N GLU A 40 0.52 13.28 13.64
CA GLU A 40 -0.16 13.71 14.88
C GLU A 40 -1.68 13.43 14.85
N ASP A 41 -2.24 13.34 13.64
CA ASP A 41 -3.64 12.99 13.39
C ASP A 41 -3.75 12.06 12.17
N ARG A 42 -4.94 11.47 12.00
CA ARG A 42 -5.23 10.55 10.91
C ARG A 42 -5.04 11.19 9.52
N PRO A 43 -5.57 12.41 9.24
CA PRO A 43 -5.34 13.06 7.95
C PRO A 43 -3.86 13.27 7.59
N LYS A 44 -3.01 13.69 8.53
CA LYS A 44 -1.58 13.88 8.31
C LYS A 44 -0.86 12.55 8.09
N ALA A 45 -1.21 11.51 8.84
CA ALA A 45 -0.67 10.17 8.63
C ALA A 45 -1.06 9.64 7.24
N LEU A 46 -2.32 9.77 6.84
CA LEU A 46 -2.80 9.35 5.51
C LEU A 46 -2.09 10.13 4.39
N ALA A 47 -1.97 11.45 4.50
CA ALA A 47 -1.25 12.26 3.51
C ALA A 47 0.21 11.82 3.35
N ARG A 48 0.89 11.47 4.45
CA ARG A 48 2.25 10.92 4.42
C ARG A 48 2.29 9.53 3.78
N MET A 49 1.33 8.66 4.09
CA MET A 49 1.24 7.34 3.45
C MET A 49 1.00 7.49 1.93
N THR A 50 0.09 8.37 1.51
CA THR A 50 -0.16 8.64 0.10
C THR A 50 1.10 9.14 -0.61
N ARG A 51 1.88 10.03 0.01
CA ARG A 51 3.17 10.47 -0.55
C ARG A 51 4.15 9.29 -0.65
N ALA A 52 4.31 8.52 0.42
CA ALA A 52 5.24 7.39 0.45
C ALA A 52 4.89 6.32 -0.60
N LEU A 53 3.60 6.03 -0.82
CA LEU A 53 3.15 5.10 -1.86
C LEU A 53 3.40 5.64 -3.28
N ARG A 54 3.36 6.96 -3.49
CA ARG A 54 3.69 7.59 -4.79
C ARG A 54 5.19 7.61 -5.09
N GLU A 55 6.02 7.64 -4.05
CA GLU A 55 7.49 7.58 -4.15
C GLU A 55 8.01 6.15 -4.26
N LEU A 56 7.20 5.14 -3.89
CA LEU A 56 7.56 3.73 -3.98
C LEU A 56 7.61 3.29 -5.45
N ASP A 57 8.78 2.84 -5.89
CA ASP A 57 9.00 2.39 -7.27
C ASP A 57 9.60 0.97 -7.29
N ILE A 58 8.74 -0.01 -7.55
CA ILE A 58 9.08 -1.44 -7.60
C ILE A 58 8.71 -1.98 -8.97
N GLU A 59 9.68 -2.56 -9.66
CA GLU A 59 9.50 -3.14 -10.99
C GLU A 59 9.85 -4.63 -11.04
N GLY A 60 9.21 -5.34 -11.99
CA GLY A 60 9.46 -6.75 -12.28
C GLY A 60 8.69 -7.72 -11.38
N VAL A 61 7.81 -7.23 -10.50
CA VAL A 61 6.82 -8.01 -9.75
C VAL A 61 5.55 -7.17 -9.55
N THR A 62 4.39 -7.80 -9.50
CA THR A 62 3.14 -7.14 -9.10
C THR A 62 3.15 -6.89 -7.60
N THR A 63 2.67 -5.74 -7.16
CA THR A 63 2.60 -5.37 -5.74
C THR A 63 1.19 -4.92 -5.35
N THR A 64 0.92 -4.88 -4.04
CA THR A 64 -0.34 -4.39 -3.46
C THR A 64 -0.36 -2.87 -3.27
N ALA A 65 0.70 -2.14 -3.62
CA ALA A 65 0.84 -0.72 -3.32
C ALA A 65 -0.25 0.15 -3.97
N GLY A 66 -0.57 -0.12 -5.25
CA GLY A 66 -1.64 0.57 -5.96
C GLY A 66 -3.01 0.34 -5.32
N PHE A 67 -3.34 -0.92 -5.04
CA PHE A 67 -4.57 -1.30 -4.35
C PHE A 67 -4.69 -0.65 -2.97
N ILE A 68 -3.62 -0.66 -2.16
CA ILE A 68 -3.60 0.02 -0.86
C ILE A 68 -3.86 1.52 -1.05
N GLY A 69 -3.22 2.16 -2.03
CA GLY A 69 -3.43 3.58 -2.33
C GLY A 69 -4.90 3.93 -2.61
N GLU A 70 -5.62 3.06 -3.31
CA GLU A 70 -7.05 3.22 -3.59
C GLU A 70 -7.90 3.03 -2.32
N VAL A 71 -7.60 1.99 -1.51
CA VAL A 71 -8.28 1.75 -0.23
C VAL A 71 -8.10 2.95 0.71
N LEU A 72 -6.91 3.53 0.79
CA LEU A 72 -6.64 4.72 1.62
C LEU A 72 -7.40 5.97 1.13
N ALA A 73 -7.85 5.98 -0.12
CA ALA A 73 -8.58 7.10 -0.72
C ALA A 73 -10.09 7.02 -0.48
N THR A 74 -10.64 5.88 -0.01
CA THR A 74 -12.07 5.75 0.30
C THR A 74 -12.44 6.57 1.52
N GLU A 75 -13.69 7.05 1.57
CA GLU A 75 -14.14 7.87 2.69
C GLU A 75 -14.24 7.05 3.98
N GLU A 76 -14.70 5.81 3.89
CA GLU A 76 -14.78 4.85 4.99
C GLU A 76 -13.41 4.64 5.64
N PHE A 77 -12.36 4.42 4.83
CA PHE A 77 -11.01 4.31 5.37
C PHE A 77 -10.55 5.64 5.95
N ARG A 78 -10.82 6.78 5.31
CA ARG A 78 -10.37 8.09 5.80
C ARG A 78 -11.01 8.47 7.12
N THR A 79 -12.29 8.16 7.33
CA THR A 79 -13.04 8.46 8.56
C THR A 79 -12.83 7.42 9.65
N GLY A 80 -12.42 6.20 9.30
CA GLY A 80 -12.33 5.10 10.25
C GLY A 80 -13.62 4.28 10.37
N ASP A 81 -14.61 4.54 9.54
CA ASP A 81 -15.91 3.83 9.52
C ASP A 81 -15.83 2.55 8.67
N TYR A 82 -15.05 1.57 9.15
CA TYR A 82 -14.91 0.26 8.50
C TYR A 82 -14.85 -0.87 9.51
N HIS A 83 -15.21 -2.07 9.05
CA HIS A 83 -15.16 -3.30 9.84
C HIS A 83 -14.47 -4.43 9.04
N THR A 84 -14.29 -5.60 9.66
CA THR A 84 -13.49 -6.70 9.10
C THR A 84 -13.96 -7.18 7.73
N THR A 85 -15.26 -7.12 7.44
CA THR A 85 -15.85 -7.52 6.14
C THR A 85 -16.07 -6.37 5.15
N TRP A 86 -15.72 -5.13 5.50
CA TRP A 86 -15.95 -3.97 4.63
C TRP A 86 -15.16 -4.07 3.33
N LEU A 87 -13.88 -4.45 3.41
CA LEU A 87 -13.00 -4.52 2.25
C LEU A 87 -13.49 -5.51 1.20
N GLU A 88 -13.98 -6.67 1.62
CA GLU A 88 -14.54 -7.68 0.73
C GLU A 88 -15.74 -7.15 -0.05
N ARG A 89 -16.68 -6.47 0.62
CA ARG A 89 -17.84 -5.85 -0.02
C ARG A 89 -17.43 -4.75 -0.98
N TRP A 90 -16.55 -3.86 -0.55
CA TRP A 90 -16.03 -2.77 -1.39
C TRP A 90 -15.36 -3.31 -2.67
N MET A 91 -14.65 -4.44 -2.58
CA MET A 91 -14.04 -5.09 -3.74
C MET A 91 -15.06 -5.71 -4.69
N ILE A 92 -16.13 -6.32 -4.17
CA ILE A 92 -17.24 -6.87 -4.98
C ILE A 92 -17.95 -5.75 -5.73
N ASP A 93 -18.39 -4.70 -5.01
CA ASP A 93 -19.09 -3.55 -5.58
C ASP A 93 -18.25 -2.88 -6.68
N ARG A 94 -16.94 -2.77 -6.45
CA ARG A 94 -15.99 -2.23 -7.44
C ARG A 94 -15.84 -3.10 -8.68
N ALA A 95 -15.81 -4.42 -8.53
CA ALA A 95 -15.70 -5.35 -9.65
C ALA A 95 -16.98 -5.36 -10.51
N GLU A 96 -18.15 -5.25 -9.87
CA GLU A 96 -19.45 -5.21 -10.53
C GLU A 96 -19.73 -3.84 -11.18
N GLY A 97 -19.22 -2.75 -10.61
CA GLY A 97 -19.33 -1.39 -11.16
C GLY A 97 -18.35 -1.06 -12.29
N GLY A 98 -17.44 -1.98 -12.66
CA GLY A 98 -16.39 -1.78 -13.66
C GLY A 98 -16.80 -2.04 -15.12
N ASP A 99 -18.06 -2.42 -15.36
CA ASP A 99 -18.62 -2.76 -16.69
C ASP A 99 -19.63 -1.70 -17.24
N ALA A 100 -19.52 -0.44 -16.80
CA ALA A 100 -20.35 0.68 -17.28
C ALA A 100 -19.54 1.82 -17.92
#